data_AF-A0A1U7LUE4-F1
#
_entry.id   AF-A0A1U7LUE4-F1
#
_cell.length_a   1.000
_cell.length_b   1.000
_cell.length_c   1.000
_cell.angle_alpha   90.00
_cell.angle_beta   90.00
_cell.angle_gamma   90.00
#
_symmetry.space_group_name_H-M   'P 1'
#
loop_
_entity.id
_entity.type
_entity.pdbx_description
1 polymer ?
#
loop_
_entity_poly.entity_id
_entity_poly.type
_entity_poly.pdbx_seq_one_letter_code
_entity_poly.pdbx_strand_id
1 'polypeptide(L)'
;MMTLLNLFKIFIRPVLDDPNSRRIFLFLILNLSFMFVQMTYGIITNSLGLISDSVHMLFDCIALAIGLLASLLSHRPKDLKYPHGFSKVETLSGFANGVFLILISGTIIFEAVGRLREPEEMNTDKLLLVSIMGLIVNLIGVVGFGHGHAHHHGENEDCNHSHAHLHAHSVHSTDKLAAKFSPAISQFDDHHSSLAHSHHEHDHHDHNTHGIFLHILADTLGSLGVIISTLLIHRFHWLGFDPLASIFIAVLIFLSVLPLLSSSASSLLLVNNGKIEHNLRDVLQDISEMHGVAAIQRMRFYNGCGSLVIKVTGETEGVRRLVRRRLEDVGFKRCVIQVERL
;
A
#
# COMPACT_ATOMS: atom_id res chain seq x y z
N MET A 1 -32.79 13.47 -5.64
CA MET A 1 -32.97 12.51 -4.52
C MET A 1 -32.60 11.14 -5.04
N MET A 2 -31.34 10.74 -4.90
CA MET A 2 -30.83 9.45 -5.38
C MET A 2 -31.44 8.36 -4.47
N THR A 3 -32.27 7.48 -5.02
CA THR A 3 -32.90 6.39 -4.25
C THR A 3 -31.82 5.49 -3.64
N LEU A 4 -32.04 5.02 -2.40
CA LEU A 4 -31.17 4.09 -1.67
C LEU A 4 -30.75 2.87 -2.53
N LEU A 5 -31.63 2.40 -3.40
CA LEU A 5 -31.39 1.33 -4.38
C LEU A 5 -30.33 1.68 -5.44
N ASN A 6 -30.26 2.94 -5.89
CA ASN A 6 -29.25 3.40 -6.84
C ASN A 6 -27.89 3.54 -6.15
N LEU A 7 -27.86 4.00 -4.90
CA LEU A 7 -26.63 4.01 -4.10
C LEU A 7 -26.10 2.59 -3.89
N PHE A 8 -27.00 1.65 -3.54
CA PHE A 8 -26.66 0.24 -3.36
C PHE A 8 -26.09 -0.38 -4.63
N LYS A 9 -26.73 -0.20 -5.80
CA LYS A 9 -26.22 -0.71 -7.08
C LYS A 9 -24.89 -0.10 -7.51
N ILE A 10 -24.66 1.18 -7.22
CA ILE A 10 -23.44 1.90 -7.63
C ILE A 10 -22.24 1.51 -6.76
N PHE A 11 -22.45 1.20 -5.48
CA PHE A 11 -21.37 0.89 -4.54
C PHE A 11 -21.18 -0.61 -4.31
N ILE A 12 -22.25 -1.41 -4.14
CA ILE A 12 -22.14 -2.82 -3.74
C ILE A 12 -21.69 -3.72 -4.89
N ARG A 13 -22.12 -3.46 -6.14
CA ARG A 13 -21.71 -4.27 -7.29
C ARG A 13 -20.19 -4.20 -7.52
N PRO A 14 -19.58 -3.00 -7.65
CA PRO A 14 -18.12 -2.90 -7.81
C PRO A 14 -17.34 -3.51 -6.64
N VAL A 15 -17.86 -3.38 -5.41
CA VAL A 15 -17.26 -3.99 -4.21
C VAL A 15 -17.24 -5.52 -4.27
N LEU A 16 -18.33 -6.14 -4.74
CA LEU A 16 -18.44 -7.60 -4.84
C LEU A 16 -17.64 -8.17 -6.02
N ASP A 17 -17.48 -7.39 -7.09
CA ASP A 17 -16.78 -7.77 -8.31
C ASP A 17 -15.26 -7.84 -8.10
N ASP A 18 -14.68 -6.91 -7.33
CA ASP A 18 -13.25 -6.93 -6.97
C ASP A 18 -12.99 -7.85 -5.76
N PRO A 19 -12.14 -8.90 -5.86
CA PRO A 19 -11.89 -9.82 -4.76
C PRO A 19 -11.30 -9.15 -3.51
N ASN A 20 -10.47 -8.11 -3.65
CA ASN A 20 -9.85 -7.42 -2.53
C ASN A 20 -10.88 -6.56 -1.79
N SER A 21 -11.63 -5.73 -2.52
CA SER A 21 -12.73 -4.93 -1.97
C SER A 21 -13.82 -5.80 -1.34
N ARG A 22 -14.11 -6.98 -1.93
CA ARG A 22 -15.07 -7.94 -1.37
C ARG A 22 -14.64 -8.47 -0.01
N ARG A 23 -13.35 -8.84 0.16
CA ARG A 23 -12.82 -9.30 1.45
C ARG A 23 -12.93 -8.21 2.52
N ILE A 24 -12.53 -6.98 2.18
CA ILE A 24 -12.64 -5.81 3.07
C ILE A 24 -14.10 -5.54 3.46
N PHE A 25 -15.03 -5.62 2.50
CA PHE A 25 -16.45 -5.42 2.76
C PHE A 25 -17.06 -6.52 3.63
N LEU A 26 -16.76 -7.79 3.36
CA LEU A 26 -17.25 -8.90 4.18
C LEU A 26 -16.74 -8.81 5.62
N PHE A 27 -15.47 -8.43 5.78
CA PHE A 27 -14.88 -8.19 7.10
C PHE A 27 -15.53 -7.01 7.82
N LEU A 28 -15.77 -5.90 7.13
CA LEU A 28 -16.50 -4.76 7.67
C LEU A 28 -17.90 -5.16 8.17
N ILE A 29 -18.66 -5.94 7.39
CA ILE A 29 -19.99 -6.41 7.79
C ILE A 29 -19.90 -7.35 8.99
N LEU A 30 -18.90 -8.22 9.04
CA LEU A 30 -18.67 -9.13 10.15
C LEU A 30 -18.35 -8.37 11.45
N ASN A 31 -17.37 -7.45 11.42
CA ASN A 31 -17.00 -6.62 12.56
C ASN A 31 -18.14 -5.71 13.01
N LEU A 32 -18.85 -5.09 12.08
CA LEU A 32 -20.00 -4.25 12.40
C LEU A 32 -21.12 -5.06 13.06
N SER A 33 -21.37 -6.29 12.59
CA SER A 33 -22.35 -7.19 13.21
C SER A 33 -21.95 -7.58 14.62
N PHE A 34 -20.68 -7.92 14.83
CA PHE A 34 -20.15 -8.25 16.16
C PHE A 34 -20.19 -7.04 17.11
N MET A 35 -19.86 -5.84 16.63
CA MET A 35 -19.99 -4.60 17.39
C MET A 35 -21.41 -4.38 17.92
N PHE A 36 -22.45 -4.64 17.11
CA PHE A 36 -23.84 -4.56 17.59
C PHE A 36 -24.18 -5.61 18.63
N VAL A 37 -23.69 -6.85 18.48
CA VAL A 37 -23.87 -7.92 19.48
C VAL A 37 -23.23 -7.49 20.80
N GLN A 38 -21.99 -7.00 20.76
CA GLN A 38 -21.27 -6.58 21.94
C GLN A 38 -21.89 -5.35 22.61
N MET A 39 -22.31 -4.36 21.83
CA MET A 39 -23.01 -3.17 22.33
C MET A 39 -24.31 -3.56 23.04
N THR A 40 -25.10 -4.43 22.43
CA THR A 40 -26.36 -4.90 23.00
C THR A 40 -26.11 -5.66 24.30
N TYR A 41 -25.11 -6.54 24.31
CA TYR A 41 -24.74 -7.30 25.50
C TYR A 41 -24.19 -6.39 26.62
N GLY A 42 -23.40 -5.37 26.28
CA GLY A 42 -22.91 -4.35 27.21
C GLY A 42 -24.04 -3.56 27.87
N ILE A 43 -25.05 -3.16 27.09
CA ILE A 43 -26.25 -2.47 27.61
C ILE A 43 -27.06 -3.39 28.54
N ILE A 44 -27.33 -4.62 28.11
CA ILE A 44 -28.10 -5.60 28.92
C ILE A 44 -27.38 -5.89 30.25
N THR A 45 -26.05 -5.95 30.22
CA THR A 45 -25.23 -6.28 31.40
C THR A 45 -24.84 -5.05 32.22
N ASN A 46 -25.25 -3.84 31.81
CA ASN A 46 -24.85 -2.55 32.38
C ASN A 46 -23.33 -2.42 32.56
N SER A 47 -22.55 -2.96 31.62
CA SER A 47 -21.08 -2.93 31.71
C SER A 47 -20.52 -1.77 30.89
N LEU A 48 -20.04 -0.74 31.59
CA LEU A 48 -19.37 0.42 30.98
C LEU A 48 -18.14 0.00 30.17
N GLY A 49 -17.37 -0.99 30.65
CA GLY A 49 -16.21 -1.52 29.93
C GLY A 49 -16.56 -2.15 28.57
N LEU A 50 -17.63 -2.95 28.49
CA LEU A 50 -18.07 -3.54 27.22
C LEU A 50 -18.64 -2.48 26.26
N ILE A 51 -19.31 -1.46 26.80
CA ILE A 51 -19.83 -0.33 26.02
C ILE A 51 -18.66 0.47 25.44
N SER A 52 -17.62 0.77 26.24
CA SER A 52 -16.41 1.46 25.78
C SER A 52 -15.72 0.69 24.64
N ASP A 53 -15.54 -0.63 24.81
CA ASP A 53 -14.95 -1.50 23.78
C ASP A 53 -15.79 -1.53 22.49
N SER A 54 -17.13 -1.47 22.59
CA SER A 54 -18.01 -1.36 21.42
C SER A 54 -17.87 -0.02 20.69
N VAL A 55 -17.62 1.07 21.41
CA VAL A 55 -17.40 2.40 20.82
C VAL A 55 -16.05 2.46 20.11
N HIS A 56 -15.00 1.85 20.67
CA HIS A 56 -13.71 1.75 19.97
C HIS A 56 -13.85 0.96 18.66
N MET A 57 -14.51 -0.21 18.68
CA MET A 57 -14.81 -0.99 17.47
C MET A 57 -15.64 -0.23 16.43
N LEU A 58 -16.50 0.70 16.85
CA LEU A 58 -17.25 1.57 15.92
C LEU A 58 -16.29 2.48 15.14
N PHE A 59 -15.31 3.08 15.82
CA PHE A 59 -14.32 3.92 15.15
C PHE A 59 -13.44 3.11 14.20
N ASP A 60 -13.11 1.87 14.55
CA ASP A 60 -12.42 0.93 13.67
C ASP A 60 -13.24 0.61 12.41
N CYS A 61 -14.55 0.34 12.57
CA CYS A 61 -15.45 0.13 11.43
C CYS A 61 -15.57 1.36 10.53
N ILE A 62 -15.58 2.57 11.11
CA ILE A 62 -15.58 3.83 10.34
C ILE A 62 -14.28 3.96 9.54
N ALA A 63 -13.14 3.67 10.16
CA ALA A 63 -11.84 3.65 9.50
C ALA A 63 -11.81 2.68 8.31
N LEU A 64 -12.27 1.44 8.50
CA LEU A 64 -12.37 0.43 7.44
C LEU A 64 -13.34 0.85 6.33
N ALA A 65 -14.47 1.48 6.67
CA ALA A 65 -15.43 1.98 5.69
C ALA A 65 -14.82 3.10 4.84
N ILE A 66 -14.06 4.03 5.44
CA ILE A 66 -13.34 5.07 4.71
C ILE A 66 -12.24 4.46 3.82
N GLY A 67 -11.54 3.42 4.30
CA GLY A 67 -10.59 2.62 3.51
C GLY A 67 -11.23 1.97 2.28
N LEU A 68 -12.38 1.33 2.46
CA LEU A 68 -13.13 0.69 1.37
C LEU A 68 -13.63 1.72 0.35
N LEU A 69 -14.23 2.83 0.82
CA LEU A 69 -14.69 3.91 -0.07
C LEU A 69 -13.55 4.52 -0.87
N ALA A 70 -12.36 4.66 -0.26
CA ALA A 70 -11.19 5.18 -0.94
C ALA A 70 -10.67 4.24 -2.03
N SER A 71 -10.68 2.92 -1.78
CA SER A 71 -10.35 1.89 -2.79
C SER A 71 -11.31 1.97 -3.99
N LEU A 72 -12.61 2.15 -3.75
CA LEU A 72 -13.59 2.29 -4.82
C LEU A 72 -13.42 3.57 -5.63
N LEU A 73 -13.05 4.67 -4.96
CA LEU A 73 -12.81 5.94 -5.62
C LEU A 73 -11.49 5.94 -6.41
N SER A 74 -10.45 5.22 -5.97
CA SER A 74 -9.15 5.20 -6.64
C SER A 74 -9.21 4.58 -8.04
N HIS A 75 -10.17 3.69 -8.30
CA HIS A 75 -10.42 3.06 -9.60
C HIS A 75 -11.22 3.91 -10.59
N ARG A 76 -11.75 5.08 -10.18
CA ARG A 76 -12.53 5.92 -11.10
C ARG A 76 -11.66 6.51 -12.22
N PRO A 77 -12.18 6.55 -13.48
CA PRO A 77 -11.47 7.16 -14.59
C PRO A 77 -11.28 8.67 -14.37
N LYS A 78 -10.27 9.23 -15.02
CA LYS A 78 -9.93 10.65 -14.95
C LYS A 78 -11.07 11.51 -15.51
N ASP A 79 -11.30 12.66 -14.88
CA ASP A 79 -12.31 13.64 -15.29
C ASP A 79 -11.65 14.98 -15.59
N LEU A 80 -12.29 15.86 -16.36
CA LEU A 80 -11.81 17.21 -16.68
C LEU A 80 -11.57 18.05 -15.42
N LYS A 81 -12.36 17.81 -14.36
CA LYS A 81 -12.17 18.44 -13.04
C LYS A 81 -11.00 17.85 -12.24
N TYR A 82 -10.64 16.58 -12.49
CA TYR A 82 -9.55 15.87 -11.81
C TYR A 82 -8.61 15.20 -12.84
N PRO A 83 -7.73 15.97 -13.51
CA PRO A 83 -6.89 15.48 -14.60
C PRO A 83 -5.90 14.38 -14.19
N HIS A 84 -5.49 14.40 -12.91
CA HIS A 84 -4.56 13.43 -12.33
C HIS A 84 -5.25 12.15 -11.81
N GLY A 85 -6.59 12.10 -11.79
CA GLY A 85 -7.36 10.97 -11.26
C GLY A 85 -7.40 10.92 -9.73
N PHE A 86 -7.95 9.83 -9.18
CA PHE A 86 -8.20 9.64 -7.75
C PHE A 86 -7.20 8.70 -7.05
N SER A 87 -6.09 8.34 -7.71
CA SER A 87 -5.12 7.36 -7.18
C SER A 87 -4.51 7.74 -5.82
N LYS A 88 -4.50 9.03 -5.47
CA LYS A 88 -3.99 9.51 -4.17
C LYS A 88 -5.02 9.45 -3.03
N VAL A 89 -6.30 9.25 -3.33
CA VAL A 89 -7.37 9.13 -2.31
C VAL A 89 -7.15 7.92 -1.40
N GLU A 90 -6.64 6.82 -1.97
CA GLU A 90 -6.31 5.62 -1.22
C GLU A 90 -5.18 5.86 -0.21
N THR A 91 -4.09 6.53 -0.63
CA THR A 91 -3.01 6.93 0.27
C THR A 91 -3.49 7.90 1.35
N LEU A 92 -4.37 8.85 0.99
CA LEU A 92 -4.95 9.79 1.94
C LEU A 92 -5.82 9.09 2.99
N SER A 93 -6.59 8.09 2.56
CA SER A 93 -7.40 7.26 3.46
C SER A 93 -6.52 6.42 4.40
N GLY A 94 -5.47 5.79 3.88
CA GLY A 94 -4.49 5.08 4.72
C GLY A 94 -3.82 5.98 5.76
N PHE A 95 -3.47 7.21 5.38
CA PHE A 95 -2.93 8.21 6.32
C PHE A 95 -3.97 8.59 7.39
N ALA A 96 -5.20 8.89 6.99
CA ALA A 96 -6.28 9.22 7.93
C ALA A 96 -6.59 8.06 8.89
N ASN A 97 -6.60 6.83 8.38
CA ASN A 97 -6.75 5.62 9.19
C ASN A 97 -5.61 5.49 10.22
N GLY A 98 -4.36 5.71 9.81
CA GLY A 98 -3.23 5.74 10.74
C GLY A 98 -3.39 6.79 11.86
N VAL A 99 -3.91 7.97 11.53
CA VAL A 99 -4.22 8.99 12.56
C VAL A 99 -5.32 8.50 13.52
N PHE A 100 -6.38 7.88 13.01
CA PHE A 100 -7.44 7.30 13.87
C PHE A 100 -6.89 6.22 14.80
N LEU A 101 -6.05 5.30 14.30
CA LEU A 101 -5.46 4.25 15.13
C LEU A 101 -4.55 4.82 16.24
N ILE A 102 -3.86 5.93 16.01
CA ILE A 102 -3.10 6.62 17.06
C ILE A 102 -4.04 7.19 18.13
N LEU A 103 -5.15 7.80 17.73
CA LEU A 103 -6.14 8.32 18.66
C LEU A 103 -6.78 7.20 19.49
N ILE A 104 -7.16 6.09 18.84
CA ILE A 104 -7.74 4.91 19.49
C ILE A 104 -6.75 4.27 20.46
N SER A 105 -5.47 4.12 20.08
CA SER A 105 -4.43 3.64 20.99
C SER A 105 -4.31 4.55 22.22
N GLY A 106 -4.35 5.88 22.03
CA GLY A 106 -4.33 6.85 23.12
C GLY A 106 -5.53 6.73 24.07
N THR A 107 -6.74 6.50 23.55
CA THR A 107 -7.94 6.31 24.38
C THR A 107 -7.88 5.01 25.18
N ILE A 108 -7.39 3.92 24.58
CA ILE A 108 -7.20 2.63 25.27
C ILE A 108 -6.20 2.79 26.43
N ILE A 109 -5.07 3.47 26.21
CA ILE A 109 -4.08 3.72 27.28
C ILE A 109 -4.70 4.55 28.40
N PHE A 110 -5.44 5.61 28.07
CA PHE A 110 -6.08 6.47 29.08
C PHE A 110 -7.09 5.69 29.93
N GLU A 111 -7.93 4.87 29.29
CA GLU A 111 -8.92 4.03 29.96
C GLU A 111 -8.25 2.96 30.86
N ALA A 112 -7.20 2.30 30.36
CA ALA A 112 -6.46 1.31 31.12
C ALA A 112 -5.76 1.92 32.35
N VAL A 113 -5.16 3.11 32.21
CA VAL A 113 -4.58 3.83 33.36
C VAL A 113 -5.65 4.21 34.38
N GLY A 114 -6.87 4.55 33.94
CA GLY A 114 -8.02 4.76 34.81
C GLY A 114 -8.35 3.52 35.65
N ARG A 115 -8.50 2.36 35.00
CA ARG A 115 -8.79 1.07 35.65
C ARG A 115 -7.70 0.60 36.61
N LEU A 116 -6.42 0.98 36.39
CA LEU A 116 -5.34 0.69 37.34
C LEU A 116 -5.43 1.52 38.63
N ARG A 117 -5.98 2.74 38.56
CA ARG A 117 -6.09 3.63 39.73
C ARG A 117 -7.34 3.33 40.54
N GLU A 118 -8.46 3.11 39.85
CA GLU A 118 -9.76 2.83 40.45
C GLU A 118 -10.31 1.53 39.83
N PRO A 119 -10.03 0.36 40.45
CA PRO A 119 -10.52 -0.92 39.95
C PRO A 119 -12.05 -0.98 40.07
N GLU A 120 -12.74 -0.98 38.93
CA GLU A 120 -14.18 -1.28 38.91
C GLU A 120 -14.40 -2.79 39.11
N GLU A 121 -15.47 -3.19 39.81
CA GLU A 121 -15.84 -4.59 39.96
C GLU A 121 -16.34 -5.16 38.61
N MET A 122 -15.43 -5.77 37.86
CA MET A 122 -15.74 -6.37 36.57
C MET A 122 -16.24 -7.81 36.74
N ASN A 123 -17.39 -8.11 36.13
CA ASN A 123 -17.86 -9.49 35.97
C ASN A 123 -16.99 -10.20 34.93
N THR A 124 -15.90 -10.78 35.41
CA THR A 124 -14.85 -11.48 34.64
C THR A 124 -15.42 -12.53 33.68
N ASP A 125 -16.48 -13.24 34.07
CA ASP A 125 -17.12 -14.28 33.25
C ASP A 125 -17.78 -13.72 31.98
N LYS A 126 -18.32 -12.49 32.05
CA LYS A 126 -18.97 -11.83 30.91
C LYS A 126 -17.94 -11.35 29.88
N LEU A 127 -16.80 -10.86 30.36
CA LEU A 127 -15.67 -10.44 29.52
C LEU A 127 -15.10 -11.64 28.76
N LEU A 128 -14.85 -12.76 29.45
CA LEU A 128 -14.28 -13.96 28.83
C LEU A 128 -15.14 -14.48 27.68
N LEU A 129 -16.47 -14.54 27.84
CA LEU A 129 -17.38 -14.97 26.78
C LEU A 129 -17.29 -14.08 25.54
N VAL A 130 -17.30 -12.76 25.74
CA VAL A 130 -17.25 -11.77 24.65
C VAL A 130 -15.88 -11.81 23.96
N SER A 131 -14.78 -11.92 24.70
CA SER A 131 -13.45 -12.01 24.12
C SER A 131 -13.23 -13.28 23.32
N ILE A 132 -13.80 -14.43 23.73
CA ILE A 132 -13.75 -15.66 22.92
C ILE A 132 -14.54 -15.49 21.62
N MET A 133 -15.73 -14.89 21.68
CA MET A 133 -16.51 -14.62 20.47
C MET A 133 -15.81 -13.63 19.53
N GLY A 134 -15.20 -12.58 20.08
CA GLY A 134 -14.39 -11.62 19.34
C GLY A 134 -13.17 -12.28 18.69
N LEU A 135 -12.48 -13.18 19.40
CA LEU A 135 -11.36 -13.94 18.85
C LEU A 135 -11.80 -14.79 17.64
N ILE A 136 -12.95 -15.45 17.71
CA ILE A 136 -13.49 -16.24 16.60
C ILE A 136 -13.77 -15.34 15.39
N VAL A 137 -14.42 -14.19 15.61
CA VAL A 137 -14.71 -13.20 14.57
C VAL A 137 -13.43 -12.71 13.90
N ASN A 138 -12.44 -12.32 14.70
CA ASN A 138 -11.16 -11.82 14.18
C ASN A 138 -10.35 -12.91 13.47
N LEU A 139 -10.43 -14.17 13.92
CA LEU A 139 -9.79 -15.30 13.24
C LEU A 139 -10.43 -15.60 11.88
N ILE A 140 -11.76 -15.52 11.77
CA ILE A 140 -12.46 -15.59 10.48
C ILE A 140 -11.95 -14.48 9.54
N GLY A 141 -11.73 -13.27 10.08
CA GLY A 141 -11.08 -12.18 9.38
C GLY A 141 -9.68 -12.57 8.86
N VAL A 142 -8.78 -12.98 9.75
CA VAL A 142 -7.41 -13.37 9.38
C VAL A 142 -7.40 -14.47 8.32
N VAL A 143 -8.24 -15.49 8.44
CA VAL A 143 -8.33 -16.58 7.45
C VAL A 143 -8.87 -16.09 6.11
N GLY A 144 -9.82 -15.16 6.13
CA GLY A 144 -10.38 -14.52 4.94
C GLY A 144 -9.36 -13.66 4.17
N PHE A 145 -8.40 -13.05 4.86
CA PHE A 145 -7.32 -12.27 4.25
C PHE A 145 -6.05 -13.10 3.96
N GLY A 146 -5.77 -14.13 4.75
CA GLY A 146 -4.55 -14.95 4.67
C GLY A 146 -4.46 -15.87 3.44
N HIS A 147 -5.60 -16.22 2.84
CA HIS A 147 -5.64 -17.03 1.61
C HIS A 147 -5.24 -16.26 0.33
N GLY A 148 -4.70 -15.04 0.45
CA GLY A 148 -4.06 -14.32 -0.66
C GLY A 148 -2.58 -14.66 -0.90
N HIS A 149 -1.91 -15.37 0.03
CA HIS A 149 -0.45 -15.57 0.00
C HIS A 149 0.01 -17.03 0.15
N ALA A 150 -0.85 -18.00 -0.20
CA ALA A 150 -0.47 -19.40 -0.17
C ALA A 150 0.28 -19.81 -1.47
N HIS A 151 1.62 -19.84 -1.36
CA HIS A 151 2.59 -20.63 -2.15
C HIS A 151 2.99 -20.17 -3.56
N HIS A 152 4.09 -19.40 -3.63
CA HIS A 152 5.13 -19.57 -4.65
C HIS A 152 6.50 -19.49 -3.98
N HIS A 153 6.85 -20.53 -3.21
CA HIS A 153 8.26 -20.83 -2.96
C HIS A 153 8.75 -21.69 -4.12
N GLY A 154 9.39 -21.06 -5.11
CA GLY A 154 10.29 -21.76 -6.00
C GLY A 154 11.58 -22.02 -5.25
N GLU A 155 11.69 -23.19 -4.62
CA GLU A 155 12.99 -23.75 -4.27
C GLU A 155 13.68 -24.17 -5.58
N ASN A 156 14.72 -23.41 -5.96
CA ASN A 156 15.75 -23.87 -6.87
C ASN A 156 17.06 -23.87 -6.08
N GLU A 157 17.31 -24.98 -5.37
CA GLU A 157 18.67 -25.47 -5.21
C GLU A 157 18.87 -26.54 -6.28
N ASP A 158 19.68 -26.22 -7.30
CA ASP A 158 20.82 -27.04 -7.67
C ASP A 158 21.70 -26.30 -8.68
N CYS A 159 22.95 -26.13 -8.28
CA CYS A 159 24.02 -25.56 -9.08
C CYS A 159 24.40 -26.52 -10.21
N ASN A 160 24.60 -26.00 -11.42
CA ASN A 160 25.74 -26.46 -12.22
C ASN A 160 26.24 -25.35 -13.16
N HIS A 161 27.37 -24.79 -12.78
CA HIS A 161 28.18 -23.93 -13.62
C HIS A 161 29.00 -24.79 -14.58
N SER A 162 28.90 -24.52 -15.89
CA SER A 162 29.93 -24.89 -16.85
C SER A 162 30.27 -23.68 -17.71
N HIS A 163 31.38 -23.03 -17.38
CA HIS A 163 32.05 -22.04 -18.21
C HIS A 163 32.74 -22.74 -19.39
N ALA A 164 32.51 -22.25 -20.61
CA ALA A 164 33.40 -22.45 -21.74
C ALA A 164 33.64 -21.10 -22.42
N HIS A 165 34.87 -20.62 -22.32
CA HIS A 165 35.41 -19.50 -23.09
C HIS A 165 35.66 -19.93 -24.54
N LEU A 166 35.54 -19.02 -25.51
CA LEU A 166 36.49 -18.88 -26.62
C LEU A 166 36.28 -17.58 -27.41
N HIS A 167 37.35 -17.17 -28.08
CA HIS A 167 37.80 -15.81 -28.32
C HIS A 167 37.28 -15.11 -29.59
N ALA A 168 37.32 -13.77 -29.51
CA ALA A 168 37.69 -12.77 -30.52
C ALA A 168 38.00 -13.20 -31.97
N HIS A 169 37.49 -12.42 -32.94
CA HIS A 169 38.28 -12.00 -34.10
C HIS A 169 37.94 -10.56 -34.52
N SER A 170 38.97 -9.70 -34.44
CA SER A 170 39.18 -8.55 -35.31
C SER A 170 40.17 -8.99 -36.40
N VAL A 171 39.97 -8.54 -37.64
CA VAL A 171 40.99 -8.11 -38.65
C VAL A 171 40.40 -8.22 -40.07
N HIS A 172 40.18 -7.04 -40.65
CA HIS A 172 40.68 -6.49 -41.92
C HIS A 172 40.55 -7.23 -43.28
N SER A 173 40.23 -6.37 -44.26
CA SER A 173 39.97 -6.47 -45.71
C SER A 173 41.02 -7.16 -46.59
N THR A 174 40.56 -7.74 -47.73
CA THR A 174 41.05 -7.48 -49.10
C THR A 174 40.11 -8.06 -50.19
N ASP A 175 39.54 -7.19 -51.02
CA ASP A 175 39.58 -7.17 -52.50
C ASP A 175 39.64 -8.48 -53.33
N LYS A 176 38.56 -8.80 -54.09
CA LYS A 176 38.42 -8.58 -55.56
C LYS A 176 37.34 -9.45 -56.27
N LEU A 177 36.60 -8.74 -57.12
CA LEU A 177 35.97 -9.09 -58.42
C LEU A 177 34.63 -9.86 -58.51
N ALA A 178 33.62 -9.08 -58.95
CA ALA A 178 32.68 -9.33 -60.06
C ALA A 178 31.77 -10.58 -59.97
N ALA A 179 30.44 -10.49 -60.05
CA ALA A 179 29.66 -9.77 -61.05
C ALA A 179 28.14 -9.79 -60.74
N LYS A 180 27.44 -8.74 -61.22
CA LYS A 180 26.11 -8.77 -61.87
C LYS A 180 24.81 -8.78 -61.02
N PHE A 181 23.99 -7.77 -61.35
CA PHE A 181 22.53 -7.61 -61.26
C PHE A 181 21.90 -6.91 -60.02
N SER A 182 21.37 -5.70 -60.29
CA SER A 182 20.15 -5.10 -59.70
C SER A 182 19.05 -5.09 -60.78
N PRO A 183 17.77 -4.72 -60.54
CA PRO A 183 17.07 -4.35 -59.29
C PRO A 183 15.72 -5.09 -59.10
N ALA A 184 15.17 -5.13 -57.88
CA ALA A 184 13.72 -5.29 -57.69
C ALA A 184 13.26 -4.83 -56.30
N ILE A 185 12.21 -4.02 -56.30
CA ILE A 185 11.41 -3.58 -55.15
C ILE A 185 10.48 -4.73 -54.74
N SER A 186 10.38 -5.02 -53.45
CA SER A 186 9.15 -5.59 -52.86
C SER A 186 9.14 -5.40 -51.33
N GLN A 187 8.18 -4.59 -50.88
CA GLN A 187 7.60 -4.69 -49.53
C GLN A 187 7.13 -6.12 -49.25
N PHE A 188 7.39 -6.65 -48.05
CA PHE A 188 6.49 -7.57 -47.36
C PHE A 188 6.82 -7.58 -45.85
N ASP A 189 5.80 -7.27 -45.05
CA ASP A 189 5.73 -7.50 -43.61
C ASP A 189 5.75 -9.00 -43.29
N ASP A 190 6.35 -9.40 -42.16
CA ASP A 190 5.67 -10.17 -41.08
C ASP A 190 6.66 -10.78 -40.05
N HIS A 191 6.43 -10.38 -38.80
CA HIS A 191 6.57 -11.08 -37.50
C HIS A 191 7.49 -12.30 -37.30
N HIS A 192 8.36 -12.24 -36.26
CA HIS A 192 8.30 -13.17 -35.10
C HIS A 192 9.22 -12.75 -33.92
N SER A 193 8.55 -12.31 -32.84
CA SER A 193 8.80 -12.45 -31.39
C SER A 193 10.12 -13.03 -30.83
N SER A 194 10.74 -12.32 -29.89
CA SER A 194 11.03 -12.85 -28.53
C SER A 194 11.29 -11.72 -27.51
N LEU A 195 10.18 -11.10 -27.14
CA LEU A 195 9.78 -10.70 -25.79
C LEU A 195 10.76 -11.01 -24.63
N ALA A 196 11.49 -10.01 -24.17
CA ALA A 196 11.97 -9.93 -22.78
C ALA A 196 11.07 -8.95 -22.04
N HIS A 197 9.98 -9.45 -21.45
CA HIS A 197 9.14 -8.66 -20.55
C HIS A 197 9.80 -8.59 -19.18
N SER A 198 10.40 -7.44 -18.85
CA SER A 198 10.60 -7.07 -17.46
C SER A 198 9.23 -6.76 -16.87
N HIS A 199 8.72 -7.65 -16.03
CA HIS A 199 7.55 -7.37 -15.20
C HIS A 199 7.93 -6.30 -14.18
N HIS A 200 7.64 -5.04 -14.50
CA HIS A 200 7.54 -3.99 -13.48
C HIS A 200 6.09 -3.93 -13.01
N GLU A 201 5.84 -4.78 -12.02
CA GLU A 201 4.65 -4.79 -11.18
C GLU A 201 4.54 -3.43 -10.49
N HIS A 202 3.44 -2.71 -10.76
CA HIS A 202 3.14 -1.46 -10.08
C HIS A 202 2.37 -1.79 -8.79
N ASP A 203 3.11 -2.12 -7.74
CA ASP A 203 2.57 -2.25 -6.37
C ASP A 203 2.18 -0.86 -5.82
N HIS A 204 0.96 -0.43 -6.15
CA HIS A 204 0.30 0.67 -5.47
C HIS A 204 -0.93 0.22 -4.67
N HIS A 205 -1.21 -1.09 -4.64
CA HIS A 205 -2.37 -1.70 -3.96
C HIS A 205 -2.10 -2.16 -2.51
N ASP A 206 -0.85 -2.08 -2.03
CA ASP A 206 -0.46 -2.74 -0.78
C ASP A 206 -0.69 -1.94 0.51
N HIS A 207 -0.67 -0.60 0.50
CA HIS A 207 -0.65 0.13 1.78
C HIS A 207 -1.98 0.07 2.54
N ASN A 208 -3.11 0.12 1.82
CA ASN A 208 -4.43 0.07 2.43
C ASN A 208 -4.77 -1.35 2.89
N THR A 209 -4.50 -2.36 2.05
CA THR A 209 -4.70 -3.78 2.38
C THR A 209 -3.79 -4.23 3.52
N HIS A 210 -2.52 -3.79 3.52
CA HIS A 210 -1.57 -4.05 4.61
C HIS A 210 -1.97 -3.35 5.91
N GLY A 211 -2.44 -2.10 5.83
CA GLY A 211 -2.98 -1.38 6.98
C GLY A 211 -4.20 -2.07 7.60
N ILE A 212 -5.11 -2.57 6.76
CA ILE A 212 -6.27 -3.36 7.20
C ILE A 212 -5.80 -4.68 7.83
N PHE A 213 -4.87 -5.41 7.20
CA PHE A 213 -4.34 -6.66 7.75
C PHE A 213 -3.69 -6.48 9.13
N LEU A 214 -2.84 -5.46 9.28
CA LEU A 214 -2.19 -5.15 10.56
C LEU A 214 -3.20 -4.75 11.64
N HIS A 215 -4.29 -4.09 11.26
CA HIS A 215 -5.40 -3.78 12.15
C HIS A 215 -6.11 -5.05 12.63
N ILE A 216 -6.47 -5.97 11.72
CA ILE A 216 -7.08 -7.26 12.08
C ILE A 216 -6.16 -8.04 13.03
N LEU A 217 -4.86 -8.05 12.75
CA LEU A 217 -3.88 -8.70 13.60
C LEU A 217 -3.86 -8.07 15.00
N ALA A 218 -3.90 -6.75 15.10
CA ALA A 218 -3.98 -6.07 16.39
C ALA A 218 -5.25 -6.46 17.16
N ASP A 219 -6.41 -6.55 16.51
CA ASP A 219 -7.67 -6.96 17.17
C ASP A 219 -7.63 -8.42 17.62
N THR A 220 -7.00 -9.32 16.84
CA THR A 220 -6.78 -10.71 17.27
C THR A 220 -5.88 -10.78 18.51
N LEU A 221 -4.77 -10.04 18.52
CA LEU A 221 -3.87 -9.97 19.67
C LEU A 221 -4.56 -9.31 20.87
N GLY A 222 -5.47 -8.36 20.60
CA GLY A 222 -6.32 -7.71 21.58
C GLY A 222 -7.19 -8.70 22.33
N SER A 223 -8.03 -9.43 21.60
CA SER A 223 -8.91 -10.46 22.16
C SER A 223 -8.13 -11.56 22.90
N LEU A 224 -6.96 -11.97 22.39
CA LEU A 224 -6.08 -12.92 23.06
C LEU A 224 -5.51 -12.36 24.38
N GLY A 225 -5.08 -11.10 24.39
CA GLY A 225 -4.58 -10.44 25.60
C GLY A 225 -5.64 -10.33 26.69
N VAL A 226 -6.89 -10.05 26.34
CA VAL A 226 -8.02 -10.03 27.29
C VAL A 226 -8.32 -11.44 27.84
N ILE A 227 -8.27 -12.48 27.00
CA ILE A 227 -8.46 -13.87 27.46
C ILE A 227 -7.36 -14.27 28.46
N ILE A 228 -6.09 -13.99 28.13
CA ILE A 228 -4.95 -14.33 28.99
C ILE A 228 -5.02 -13.55 30.31
N SER A 229 -5.29 -12.25 30.26
CA SER A 229 -5.42 -11.44 31.48
C SER A 229 -6.59 -11.89 32.35
N THR A 230 -7.74 -12.23 31.75
CA THR A 230 -8.88 -12.79 32.46
C THR A 230 -8.54 -14.11 33.17
N LEU A 231 -7.78 -15.00 32.51
CA LEU A 231 -7.33 -16.25 33.12
C LEU A 231 -6.35 -16.01 34.28
N LEU A 232 -5.47 -15.01 34.17
CA LEU A 232 -4.59 -14.59 35.25
C LEU A 232 -5.37 -13.99 36.43
N ILE A 233 -6.41 -13.21 36.19
CA ILE A 233 -7.31 -12.69 37.23
C ILE A 233 -7.93 -13.86 38.01
N HIS A 234 -8.39 -14.91 37.33
CA HIS A 234 -8.98 -16.07 38.00
C HIS A 234 -7.97 -16.85 38.86
N ARG A 235 -6.68 -16.86 38.48
CA ARG A 235 -5.62 -17.61 39.20
C ARG A 235 -4.97 -16.83 40.34
N PHE A 236 -4.82 -15.52 40.19
CA PHE A 236 -4.06 -14.64 41.09
C PHE A 236 -4.92 -13.60 41.82
N HIS A 237 -6.21 -13.46 41.45
CA HIS A 237 -7.19 -12.53 42.02
C HIS A 237 -6.81 -11.04 41.94
N TRP A 238 -5.83 -10.68 41.11
CA TRP A 238 -5.42 -9.29 40.91
C TRP A 238 -6.06 -8.72 39.65
N LEU A 239 -6.95 -7.74 39.82
CA LEU A 239 -7.69 -7.10 38.71
C LEU A 239 -6.82 -6.25 37.78
N GLY A 240 -5.57 -5.97 38.15
CA GLY A 240 -4.65 -5.15 37.36
C GLY A 240 -4.11 -5.80 36.08
N PHE A 241 -4.33 -7.12 35.89
CA PHE A 241 -3.85 -7.81 34.68
C PHE A 241 -4.58 -7.37 33.40
N ASP A 242 -5.87 -7.04 33.46
CA ASP A 242 -6.65 -6.58 32.30
C ASP A 242 -6.11 -5.23 31.77
N PRO A 243 -5.98 -4.18 32.59
CA PRO A 243 -5.39 -2.91 32.15
C PRO A 243 -3.96 -3.04 31.64
N LEU A 244 -3.14 -3.93 32.22
CA LEU A 244 -1.77 -4.15 31.78
C LEU A 244 -1.75 -4.77 30.37
N ALA A 245 -2.64 -5.72 30.09
CA ALA A 245 -2.80 -6.28 28.76
C ALA A 245 -3.27 -5.21 27.76
N SER A 246 -4.26 -4.37 28.13
CA SER A 246 -4.74 -3.28 27.27
C SER A 246 -3.63 -2.27 26.92
N ILE A 247 -2.80 -1.87 27.90
CA ILE A 247 -1.64 -0.99 27.65
C ILE A 247 -0.66 -1.65 26.68
N PHE A 248 -0.36 -2.93 26.87
CA PHE A 248 0.54 -3.67 25.99
C PHE A 248 0.03 -3.70 24.54
N ILE A 249 -1.25 -4.03 24.33
CA ILE A 249 -1.89 -4.04 23.01
C ILE A 249 -1.86 -2.64 22.38
N ALA A 250 -2.21 -1.61 23.14
CA ALA A 250 -2.24 -0.24 22.64
C ALA A 250 -0.84 0.26 22.20
N VAL A 251 0.22 -0.11 22.93
CA VAL A 251 1.60 0.19 22.54
C VAL A 251 1.98 -0.52 21.24
N LEU A 252 1.58 -1.79 21.06
CA LEU A 252 1.82 -2.51 19.81
C LEU A 252 1.11 -1.85 18.61
N ILE A 253 -0.15 -1.44 18.78
CA ILE A 253 -0.90 -0.69 17.77
C ILE A 253 -0.15 0.59 17.41
N PHE A 254 0.24 1.38 18.43
CA PHE A 254 0.93 2.64 18.22
C PHE A 254 2.24 2.46 17.44
N LEU A 255 3.08 1.52 17.85
CA LEU A 255 4.37 1.23 17.19
C LEU A 255 4.19 0.73 15.75
N SER A 256 3.17 -0.10 15.51
CA SER A 256 2.86 -0.62 14.17
C SER A 256 2.37 0.46 13.21
N VAL A 257 1.73 1.53 13.72
CA VAL A 257 1.17 2.60 12.90
C VAL A 257 2.21 3.64 12.49
N LEU A 258 3.26 3.86 13.28
CA LEU A 258 4.33 4.81 12.95
C LEU A 258 4.95 4.61 11.55
N PRO A 259 5.38 3.40 11.14
CA PRO A 259 5.94 3.21 9.79
C PRO A 259 4.90 3.42 8.69
N LEU A 260 3.65 3.03 8.92
CA LEU A 260 2.54 3.22 7.97
C LEU A 260 2.24 4.71 7.76
N LEU A 261 2.19 5.47 8.84
CA LEU A 261 1.91 6.90 8.81
C LEU A 261 3.05 7.65 8.12
N SER A 262 4.31 7.31 8.43
CA SER A 262 5.49 7.93 7.80
C SER A 262 5.54 7.66 6.30
N SER A 263 5.26 6.41 5.89
CA SER A 263 5.25 6.01 4.48
C SER A 263 4.13 6.71 3.71
N SER A 264 2.93 6.77 4.30
CA SER A 264 1.78 7.46 3.69
C SER A 264 2.00 8.97 3.62
N ALA A 265 2.54 9.58 4.67
CA ALA A 265 2.90 11.00 4.70
C ALA A 265 3.92 11.35 3.61
N SER A 266 4.95 10.52 3.44
CA SER A 266 5.98 10.72 2.41
C SER A 266 5.38 10.66 0.99
N SER A 267 4.45 9.74 0.75
CA SER A 267 3.74 9.63 -0.53
C SER A 267 2.79 10.81 -0.81
N LEU A 268 2.18 11.39 0.24
CA LEU A 268 1.35 12.60 0.16
C LEU A 268 2.16 13.88 -0.02
N LEU A 269 3.32 13.96 0.65
CA LEU A 269 4.29 15.05 0.49
C LEU A 269 5.08 14.97 -0.83
N LEU A 270 4.80 13.95 -1.66
CA LEU A 270 5.44 13.72 -2.96
C LEU A 270 6.96 13.55 -2.86
N VAL A 271 7.43 13.08 -1.71
CA VAL A 271 8.85 12.81 -1.45
C VAL A 271 9.31 11.69 -2.40
N ASN A 272 10.48 11.88 -2.99
CA ASN A 272 11.05 10.86 -3.87
C ASN A 272 11.64 9.73 -3.03
N ASN A 273 11.55 8.48 -3.50
CA ASN A 273 12.16 7.36 -2.80
C ASN A 273 13.69 7.54 -2.79
N GLY A 274 14.36 7.28 -1.65
CA GLY A 274 15.80 7.51 -1.50
C GLY A 274 16.68 6.78 -2.53
N LYS A 275 16.23 5.64 -3.08
CA LYS A 275 16.90 4.95 -4.19
C LYS A 275 16.82 5.73 -5.52
N ILE A 276 15.70 6.40 -5.77
CA ILE A 276 15.50 7.22 -6.98
C ILE A 276 16.35 8.50 -6.87
N GLU A 277 16.50 9.06 -5.67
CA GLU A 277 17.31 10.27 -5.48
C GLU A 277 18.79 10.06 -5.79
N HIS A 278 19.37 8.91 -5.38
CA HIS A 278 20.74 8.57 -5.74
C HIS A 278 20.91 8.43 -7.26
N ASN A 279 20.06 7.62 -7.90
CA ASN A 279 20.12 7.40 -9.35
C ASN A 279 19.81 8.67 -10.15
N LEU A 280 18.96 9.55 -9.62
CA LEU A 280 18.63 10.81 -10.25
C LEU A 280 19.85 11.72 -10.32
N ARG A 281 20.71 11.71 -9.30
CA ARG A 281 21.94 12.52 -9.31
C ARG A 281 22.89 12.10 -10.42
N ASP A 282 23.10 10.79 -10.57
CA ASP A 282 23.94 10.22 -11.63
C ASP A 282 23.37 10.53 -13.02
N VAL A 283 22.05 10.38 -13.20
CA VAL A 283 21.40 10.69 -14.48
C VAL A 283 21.36 12.17 -14.81
N LEU A 284 21.22 13.05 -13.82
CA LEU A 284 21.34 14.49 -14.04
C LEU A 284 22.75 14.88 -14.47
N GLN A 285 23.77 14.20 -13.94
CA GLN A 285 25.15 14.38 -14.36
C GLN A 285 25.35 13.91 -15.81
N ASP A 286 24.89 12.71 -16.15
CA ASP A 286 24.91 12.21 -17.54
C ASP A 286 24.19 13.16 -18.50
N ILE A 287 23.04 13.72 -18.09
CA ILE A 287 22.29 14.69 -18.90
C ILE A 287 23.08 15.99 -19.12
N SER A 288 23.84 16.43 -18.12
CA SER A 288 24.67 17.63 -18.24
C SER A 288 25.88 17.43 -19.17
N GLU A 289 26.36 16.20 -19.34
CA GLU A 289 27.50 15.86 -20.20
C GLU A 289 27.08 15.53 -21.64
N MET A 290 25.79 15.37 -21.91
CA MET A 290 25.28 15.05 -23.25
C MET A 290 25.53 16.17 -24.26
N HIS A 291 26.01 15.77 -25.44
CA HIS A 291 26.25 16.69 -26.56
C HIS A 291 24.96 17.42 -26.96
N GLY A 292 25.01 18.75 -26.94
CA GLY A 292 23.87 19.62 -27.23
C GLY A 292 23.14 20.16 -26.01
N VAL A 293 23.32 19.59 -24.80
CA VAL A 293 22.82 20.20 -23.56
C VAL A 293 23.86 21.19 -23.04
N ALA A 294 23.45 22.42 -22.79
CA ALA A 294 24.35 23.46 -22.29
C ALA A 294 24.19 23.75 -20.80
N ALA A 295 22.96 23.66 -20.30
CA ALA A 295 22.68 23.86 -18.88
C ALA A 295 21.32 23.27 -18.49
N ILE A 296 21.24 22.77 -17.26
CA ILE A 296 19.97 22.44 -16.59
C ILE A 296 19.59 23.63 -15.72
N GLN A 297 18.43 24.25 -15.98
CA GLN A 297 18.02 25.48 -15.28
C GLN A 297 17.10 25.22 -14.10
N ARG A 298 16.06 24.40 -14.30
CA ARG A 298 15.08 24.08 -13.27
C ARG A 298 14.77 22.61 -13.33
N MET A 299 14.78 21.98 -12.17
CA MET A 299 14.42 20.59 -12.00
C MET A 299 13.44 20.44 -10.85
N ARG A 300 12.42 19.63 -11.08
CA ARG A 300 11.36 19.33 -10.12
C ARG A 300 11.00 17.87 -10.29
N PHE A 301 11.24 17.05 -9.29
CA PHE A 301 10.98 15.62 -9.34
C PHE A 301 10.10 15.22 -8.15
N TYR A 302 9.05 14.45 -8.43
CA TYR A 302 7.99 14.11 -7.49
C TYR A 302 7.49 12.69 -7.79
N ASN A 303 7.81 11.72 -6.95
CA ASN A 303 7.25 10.36 -6.96
C ASN A 303 6.99 9.78 -8.38
N GLY A 304 8.04 9.65 -9.19
CA GLY A 304 7.98 9.10 -10.56
C GLY A 304 7.45 10.06 -11.65
N CYS A 305 7.12 11.30 -11.28
CA CYS A 305 6.83 12.41 -12.20
C CYS A 305 7.94 13.46 -12.09
N GLY A 306 8.14 14.25 -13.14
CA GLY A 306 9.11 15.33 -13.09
C GLY A 306 8.89 16.42 -14.13
N SER A 307 9.48 17.58 -13.88
CA SER A 307 9.61 18.66 -14.83
C SER A 307 11.07 19.10 -14.86
N LEU A 308 11.63 19.12 -16.08
CA LEU A 308 13.02 19.47 -16.32
C LEU A 308 13.07 20.56 -17.39
N VAL A 309 13.76 21.66 -17.09
CA VAL A 309 14.03 22.74 -18.04
C VAL A 309 15.50 22.70 -18.41
N ILE A 310 15.79 22.45 -19.69
CA ILE A 310 17.15 22.35 -20.24
C ILE A 310 17.38 23.42 -21.31
N LYS A 311 18.59 23.99 -21.32
CA LYS A 311 19.09 24.84 -22.39
C LYS A 311 19.90 24.02 -23.37
N VAL A 312 19.61 24.19 -24.66
CA VAL A 312 20.19 23.36 -25.73
C VAL A 312 20.84 24.23 -26.81
N THR A 313 22.05 23.87 -27.21
CA THR A 313 22.86 24.50 -28.26
C THR A 313 22.77 23.66 -29.54
N GLY A 314 21.58 23.56 -30.14
CA GLY A 314 21.41 22.75 -31.37
C GLY A 314 20.02 22.17 -31.57
N GLU A 315 19.97 20.90 -32.00
CA GLU A 315 18.73 20.18 -32.32
C GLU A 315 17.91 19.86 -31.06
N THR A 316 16.72 20.44 -30.96
CA THR A 316 15.90 20.39 -29.73
C THR A 316 15.17 19.07 -29.54
N GLU A 317 14.63 18.48 -30.61
CA GLU A 317 13.79 17.27 -30.52
C GLU A 317 14.61 16.00 -30.26
N GLY A 318 15.81 15.89 -30.84
CA GLY A 318 16.73 14.78 -30.61
C GLY A 318 17.19 14.71 -29.15
N VAL A 319 17.65 15.85 -28.62
CA VAL A 319 18.08 15.98 -27.21
C VAL A 319 16.89 15.72 -26.26
N ARG A 320 15.70 16.27 -26.54
CA ARG A 320 14.50 16.03 -25.73
C ARG A 320 14.17 14.54 -25.62
N ARG A 321 14.25 13.79 -26.72
CA ARG A 321 13.94 12.36 -26.76
C ARG A 321 14.96 11.55 -25.98
N LEU A 322 16.25 11.90 -26.08
CA LEU A 322 17.32 11.22 -25.38
C LEU A 322 17.25 11.43 -23.86
N VAL A 323 17.02 12.68 -23.44
CA VAL A 323 16.80 13.03 -22.02
C VAL A 323 15.56 12.34 -21.46
N ARG A 324 14.47 12.24 -22.25
CA ARG A 324 13.27 11.50 -21.84
C ARG A 324 13.57 10.04 -21.54
N ARG A 325 14.26 9.33 -22.44
CA ARG A 325 14.60 7.92 -22.24
C ARG A 325 15.43 7.72 -20.97
N ARG A 326 16.44 8.55 -20.75
CA ARG A 326 17.28 8.46 -19.54
C ARG A 326 16.49 8.68 -18.25
N LEU A 327 15.53 9.60 -18.24
CA LEU A 327 14.64 9.79 -17.09
C LEU A 327 13.67 8.63 -16.91
N GLU A 328 13.18 8.04 -18.01
CA GLU A 328 12.33 6.84 -17.99
C GLU A 328 13.07 5.63 -17.41
N ASP A 329 14.36 5.45 -17.74
CA ASP A 329 15.22 4.36 -17.22
C ASP A 329 15.36 4.39 -15.68
N VAL A 330 15.30 5.59 -15.07
CA VAL A 330 15.36 5.79 -13.61
C VAL A 330 13.99 5.64 -12.93
N GLY A 331 12.92 5.52 -13.73
CA GLY A 331 11.55 5.34 -13.24
C GLY A 331 10.67 6.59 -13.33
N PHE A 332 11.13 7.67 -13.97
CA PHE A 332 10.28 8.85 -14.22
C PHE A 332 9.47 8.72 -15.50
N LYS A 333 8.35 8.00 -15.43
CA LYS A 333 7.47 7.71 -16.58
C LYS A 333 6.67 8.91 -17.08
N ARG A 334 6.54 9.97 -16.28
CA ARG A 334 5.76 11.17 -16.61
C ARG A 334 6.61 12.41 -16.41
N CYS A 335 7.55 12.63 -17.33
CA CYS A 335 8.42 13.80 -17.34
C CYS A 335 8.02 14.82 -18.42
N VAL A 336 7.82 16.06 -17.98
CA VAL A 336 7.67 17.22 -18.86
C VAL A 336 9.04 17.86 -19.05
N ILE A 337 9.59 17.75 -20.26
CA ILE A 337 10.88 18.33 -20.61
C ILE A 337 10.62 19.59 -21.43
N GLN A 338 10.95 20.74 -20.85
CA GLN A 338 10.94 22.02 -21.54
C GLN A 338 12.34 22.29 -22.07
N VAL A 339 12.44 22.52 -23.39
CA VAL A 339 13.69 22.82 -24.06
C VAL A 339 13.71 24.29 -24.41
N GLU A 340 14.71 25.00 -23.92
CA GLU A 340 14.97 26.39 -24.26
C GLU A 340 16.20 26.47 -25.16
N ARG A 341 16.09 27.23 -26.24
CA ARG A 341 17.23 27.47 -27.12
C ARG A 341 18.12 28.53 -26.49
N LEU A 342 19.42 28.29 -26.53
CA LEU A 342 20.43 29.20 -25.98
C LEU A 342 20.52 30.52 -26.73
#